data_AF-A0A822GL31-F1
#
_entry.id   AF-A0A822GL31-F1
#
_cell.length_a   1.000
_cell.length_b   1.000
_cell.length_c   1.000
_cell.angle_alpha   90.00
_cell.angle_beta   90.00
_cell.angle_gamma   90.00
#
_symmetry.space_group_name_H-M   'P 1'
#
loop_
_entity.id
_entity.type
_entity.pdbx_description
1 polymer ?
#
loop_
_entity_poly.entity_id
_entity_poly.type
_entity_poly.pdbx_seq_one_letter_code
_entity_poly.pdbx_strand_id
1 'polypeptide(L)'
;MKWTKGEKQGIVVAGGQGQENSLSQLSNPCGIIIDQSSTLYVADFSNDRIMRWSQGITQGNVIISENGQESQSNRLSDPIGLSFDRE
;
A
#
# COMPACT_ATOMS: atom_id res chain seq x y z
N MET A 1 -9.35 -2.93 -4.70
CA MET A 1 -10.47 -3.81 -4.27
C MET A 1 -10.16 -5.25 -4.63
N LYS A 2 -10.64 -6.22 -3.85
CA LYS A 2 -10.55 -7.65 -4.15
C LYS A 2 -11.94 -8.21 -4.46
N TRP A 3 -12.04 -8.99 -5.52
CA TRP A 3 -13.26 -9.70 -5.91
C TRP A 3 -13.02 -11.20 -5.79
N THR A 4 -13.93 -11.90 -5.13
CA THR A 4 -13.97 -13.36 -5.17
C THR A 4 -14.82 -13.77 -6.38
N LYS A 5 -14.39 -14.80 -7.10
CA LYS A 5 -15.09 -15.27 -8.31
C LYS A 5 -16.55 -15.61 -7.97
N GLY A 6 -17.49 -14.96 -8.67
CA GLY A 6 -18.93 -15.17 -8.47
C GLY A 6 -19.58 -14.23 -7.47
N GLU A 7 -18.81 -13.44 -6.72
CA GLU A 7 -19.35 -12.44 -5.80
C GLU A 7 -19.84 -11.20 -6.53
N LYS A 8 -20.91 -10.60 -6.01
CA LYS A 8 -21.49 -9.35 -6.53
C LYS A 8 -20.98 -8.10 -5.82
N GLN A 9 -20.18 -8.26 -4.76
CA GLN A 9 -19.59 -7.16 -4.00
C GLN A 9 -18.09 -7.40 -3.83
N GLY A 10 -17.31 -6.33 -3.99
CA GLY A 10 -15.88 -6.34 -3.76
C GLY A 10 -15.56 -5.95 -2.32
N ILE A 11 -14.46 -6.47 -1.80
CA ILE A 11 -13.91 -6.06 -0.49
C ILE A 11 -12.88 -4.96 -0.74
N VAL A 12 -13.00 -3.86 0.01
CA VAL A 12 -11.97 -2.82 0.06
C VAL A 12 -10.78 -3.36 0.84
N VAL A 13 -9.62 -3.43 0.20
CA VAL A 13 -8.38 -3.99 0.79
C VAL A 13 -7.41 -2.89 1.20
N ALA A 14 -7.44 -1.74 0.51
CA ALA A 14 -6.62 -0.58 0.80
C ALA A 14 -7.34 0.69 0.31
N GLY A 15 -7.22 1.79 1.06
CA GLY A 15 -7.85 3.08 0.73
C GLY A 15 -9.35 3.16 1.09
N GLY A 16 -9.92 4.36 0.99
CA GLY A 16 -11.38 4.55 0.92
C GLY A 16 -12.15 4.58 2.25
N GLN A 17 -11.50 4.98 3.34
CA GLN A 17 -12.09 5.11 4.69
C GLN A 17 -12.17 6.57 5.19
N GLY A 18 -11.87 7.57 4.34
CA GLY A 18 -12.05 8.99 4.67
C GLY A 18 -10.79 9.74 5.16
N GLN A 19 -10.90 11.06 5.30
CA GLN A 19 -9.79 12.04 5.30
C GLN A 19 -8.84 12.05 6.51
N GLU A 20 -9.13 11.34 7.60
CA GLU A 20 -8.23 11.37 8.75
C GLU A 20 -7.05 10.43 8.51
N ASN A 21 -5.85 11.00 8.68
CA ASN A 21 -4.47 10.59 8.39
C ASN A 21 -4.07 9.18 8.85
N SER A 22 -4.91 8.21 8.55
CA SER A 22 -4.84 6.85 9.00
C SER A 22 -4.14 6.05 7.92
N LEU A 23 -3.40 5.05 8.37
CA LEU A 23 -2.78 4.04 7.53
C LEU A 23 -3.79 3.27 6.65
N SER A 24 -5.08 3.61 6.70
CA SER A 24 -6.14 3.08 5.86
C SER A 24 -6.36 3.86 4.55
N GLN A 25 -5.78 5.06 4.37
CA GLN A 25 -5.95 5.89 3.17
C GLN A 25 -4.79 5.83 2.19
N LEU A 26 -5.08 6.14 0.93
CA LEU A 26 -4.14 6.31 -0.17
C LEU A 26 -4.41 7.66 -0.85
N SER A 27 -3.37 8.28 -1.39
CA SER A 27 -3.38 9.57 -2.10
C SER A 27 -2.64 9.43 -3.43
N ASN A 28 -3.40 9.47 -4.54
CA ASN A 28 -2.90 9.28 -5.90
C ASN A 28 -1.98 8.07 -6.12
N PRO A 29 -2.30 6.86 -5.61
CA PRO A 29 -1.38 5.73 -5.69
C PRO A 29 -1.03 5.36 -7.15
N CYS A 30 0.26 5.15 -7.42
CA CYS A 30 0.77 4.94 -8.79
C CYS A 30 1.21 3.51 -9.09
N GLY A 31 1.45 2.69 -8.07
CA GLY A 31 1.99 1.35 -8.24
C GLY A 31 1.42 0.35 -7.24
N ILE A 32 1.25 -0.90 -7.70
CA ILE A 32 0.70 -1.99 -6.91
C ILE A 32 1.40 -3.31 -7.25
N ILE A 33 1.75 -4.09 -6.23
CA ILE A 33 2.24 -5.47 -6.39
C ILE A 33 1.73 -6.35 -5.25
N ILE A 34 1.62 -7.66 -5.49
CA ILE A 34 1.17 -8.65 -4.52
C ILE A 34 2.21 -9.76 -4.42
N ASP A 35 2.62 -10.12 -3.21
CA ASP A 35 3.55 -11.22 -2.97
C ASP A 35 2.87 -12.60 -3.00
N GLN A 36 3.66 -13.68 -2.88
CA GLN A 36 3.13 -15.05 -2.83
C GLN A 36 2.25 -15.34 -1.60
N SER A 37 2.39 -14.54 -0.54
CA SER A 37 1.59 -14.62 0.69
C SER A 37 0.32 -13.77 0.63
N SER A 38 -0.05 -13.25 -0.54
CA SER A 38 -1.19 -12.35 -0.74
C SER A 38 -1.11 -11.04 0.06
N THR A 39 0.11 -10.59 0.38
CA THR A 39 0.36 -9.24 0.89
C THR A 39 0.37 -8.25 -0.27
N LEU A 40 -0.46 -7.23 -0.15
CA LEU A 40 -0.56 -6.13 -1.09
C LEU A 40 0.43 -5.03 -0.71
N TYR A 41 1.20 -4.54 -1.69
CA TYR A 41 2.09 -3.40 -1.55
C TYR A 41 1.62 -2.29 -2.49
N VAL A 42 1.57 -1.05 -2.00
CA VAL A 42 1.11 0.11 -2.77
C VAL A 42 2.12 1.23 -2.66
N ALA A 43 2.49 1.81 -3.80
CA ALA A 43 3.18 3.08 -3.89
C ALA A 43 2.17 4.21 -3.75
N ASP A 44 2.15 4.82 -2.57
CA ASP A 44 1.22 5.87 -2.19
C ASP A 44 1.84 7.24 -2.49
N PHE A 45 1.82 7.57 -3.79
CA PHE A 45 2.58 8.63 -4.44
C PHE A 45 2.52 9.97 -3.69
N SER A 46 1.35 10.55 -3.52
CA SER A 46 1.21 11.89 -2.92
C SER A 46 1.41 11.90 -1.40
N ASN A 47 1.63 10.72 -0.79
CA ASN A 47 2.00 10.59 0.62
C ASN A 47 3.47 10.15 0.79
N ASP A 48 4.26 10.13 -0.28
CA ASP A 48 5.70 9.81 -0.26
C ASP A 48 6.05 8.54 0.54
N ARG A 49 5.24 7.47 0.34
CA ARG A 49 5.38 6.24 1.11
C ARG A 49 5.06 4.97 0.33
N ILE A 50 5.65 3.85 0.75
CA ILE A 50 5.19 2.50 0.39
C ILE A 50 4.45 1.91 1.57
N MET A 51 3.27 1.39 1.29
CA MET A 51 2.37 0.80 2.27
C MET A 51 2.14 -0.67 1.97
N ARG A 52 1.99 -1.51 3.01
CA ARG A 52 1.56 -2.91 2.86
C ARG A 52 0.28 -3.25 3.61
N TRP A 53 -0.49 -4.17 3.04
CA TRP A 53 -1.67 -4.80 3.64
C TRP A 53 -1.57 -6.31 3.51
N SER A 54 -1.51 -7.01 4.65
CA SER A 54 -1.68 -8.46 4.67
C SER A 54 -3.13 -8.84 4.43
N GLN A 55 -3.37 -10.08 3.98
CA GLN A 55 -4.71 -10.56 3.70
C GLN A 55 -5.63 -10.43 4.92
N GLY A 56 -6.81 -9.82 4.71
CA GLY A 56 -7.83 -9.64 5.75
C GLY A 56 -7.64 -8.40 6.64
N ILE A 57 -6.55 -7.65 6.47
CA ILE A 57 -6.31 -6.41 7.19
C ILE A 57 -6.84 -5.22 6.37
N THR A 58 -7.56 -4.30 6.99
CA THR A 58 -8.12 -3.08 6.36
C THR A 58 -7.25 -1.83 6.56
N GLN A 59 -6.31 -1.88 7.51
CA GLN A 59 -5.35 -0.82 7.81
C GLN A 59 -3.94 -1.22 7.39
N GLY A 60 -3.28 -0.37 6.62
CA GLY A 60 -1.94 -0.65 6.11
C GLY A 60 -0.87 -0.46 7.15
N ASN A 61 0.36 -0.83 6.79
CA ASN A 61 1.56 -0.48 7.54
C ASN A 61 2.51 0.24 6.58
N VAL A 62 3.09 1.35 7.02
CA VAL A 62 4.19 2.01 6.30
C VAL A 62 5.40 1.09 6.33
N ILE A 63 6.01 0.87 5.17
CA ILE A 63 7.29 0.16 5.04
C ILE A 63 8.42 1.17 4.91
N ILE A 64 8.20 2.19 4.07
CA ILE A 64 9.17 3.24 3.75
C ILE A 64 8.38 4.55 3.59
N SER A 65 8.88 5.65 4.13
CA SER A 65 8.28 6.98 3.99
C SER A 65 9.32 8.11 4.07
N GLU A 66 8.96 9.31 3.62
CA GLU A 66 9.78 10.53 3.77
C GLU A 66 10.31 10.77 5.20
N ASN A 67 9.50 10.47 6.22
CA ASN A 67 9.80 10.68 7.64
C ASN A 67 10.35 9.43 8.34
N GLY A 68 11.03 8.55 7.57
CA GLY A 68 11.52 7.24 7.98
C GLY A 68 11.84 7.17 9.47
N GLN A 69 11.00 6.44 10.21
CA GLN A 69 11.11 6.34 11.68
C GLN A 69 12.38 5.60 12.12
N GLU A 70 13.14 5.00 11.20
CA GLU A 70 14.40 4.34 11.50
C GLU A 70 15.47 4.65 10.44
N SER A 71 16.34 5.62 10.77
CA SER A 71 17.61 5.93 10.10
C SER A 71 17.53 6.45 8.65
N GLN A 72 18.45 7.36 8.32
CA GLN A 72 18.42 8.29 7.19
C GLN A 72 18.56 7.68 5.77
N SER A 73 18.34 6.37 5.60
CA SER A 73 18.59 5.65 4.34
C SER A 73 17.35 5.27 3.53
N ASN A 74 16.15 5.57 4.03
CA ASN A 74 14.88 5.07 3.47
C ASN A 74 13.92 6.21 3.09
N ARG A 75 14.44 7.29 2.49
CA ARG A 75 13.61 8.39 1.98
C ARG A 75 13.11 8.05 0.58
N LEU A 76 11.80 8.16 0.37
CA LEU A 76 11.17 8.11 -0.93
C LEU A 76 10.59 9.48 -1.26
N SER A 77 10.63 9.81 -2.54
CA SER A 77 9.89 10.91 -3.12
C SER A 77 9.10 10.35 -4.29
N ASP A 78 7.82 10.67 -4.36
CA ASP A 78 6.95 10.39 -5.50
C ASP A 78 7.07 8.93 -6.00
N PRO A 79 6.85 7.91 -5.15
CA PRO A 79 7.02 6.52 -5.56
C PRO A 79 6.00 6.14 -6.66
N ILE A 80 6.49 5.62 -7.79
CA ILE A 80 5.66 5.28 -8.95
C ILE A 80 5.52 3.76 -9.11
N GLY A 81 6.63 3.04 -9.21
CA GLY A 81 6.66 1.62 -9.55
C GLY A 81 7.15 0.73 -8.42
N LEU A 82 6.63 -0.49 -8.37
CA LEU A 82 7.09 -1.54 -7.48
C LEU A 82 7.29 -2.83 -8.28
N SER A 83 8.40 -3.50 -8.07
CA SER A 83 8.68 -4.84 -8.59
C SER A 83 9.39 -5.66 -7.53
N PHE A 84 9.06 -6.95 -7.44
CA PHE A 84 9.90 -7.90 -6.72
C PHE A 84 11.05 -8.32 -7.62
N ASP A 85 12.25 -8.35 -7.05
CA ASP A 85 13.37 -9.01 -7.70
C ASP A 85 13.18 -10.53 -7.62
N ARG A 86 13.63 -11.24 -8.65
CA ARG A 86 13.72 -12.70 -8.61
C ARG A 86 15.17 -13.03 -8.36
N GLU A 87 15.46 -13.68 -7.24
CA GLU A 87 16.76 -14.35 -7.03
C GLU A 87 17.03 -15.39 -8.12
#